data_AF-A0A8J3VRL3-F1
#
_entry.id   AF-A0A8J3VRL3-F1
#
_cell.length_a   1.000
_cell.length_b   1.000
_cell.length_c   1.000
_cell.angle_alpha   90.00
_cell.angle_beta   90.00
_cell.angle_gamma   90.00
#
_symmetry.space_group_name_H-M   'P 1'
#
loop_
_entity.id
_entity.type
_entity.pdbx_description
1 polymer ?
#
loop_
_entity_poly.entity_id
_entity_poly.type
_entity_poly.pdbx_seq_one_letter_code
_entity_poly.pdbx_strand_id
1 'polypeptide(L)'
;MARLHTAEACAHAVAGDARGCTAALRLAENATAKVDGAEQSPWAGYFTRAHLAGTAVRCLRDLGRAKDALNWADQALDLPDGSVRTRGLHTALIASVYATCRPADPEYASRLGHEAIDIAQRVRSRRVTDRIADLAQRLTAHRGNPAVDDFLARVAGVIHHPTMGTVNQ
;
A
#
# COMPACT_ATOMS: atom_id res chain seq x y z
N MET A 1 2.99 17.79 11.76
CA MET A 1 4.40 17.53 11.37
C MET A 1 4.59 16.18 10.68
N ALA A 2 4.19 15.04 11.25
CA ALA A 2 4.41 13.72 10.63
C ALA A 2 3.95 13.60 9.17
N ARG A 3 2.74 14.08 8.84
CA ARG A 3 2.20 14.10 7.46
C ARG A 3 2.98 14.97 6.48
N LEU A 4 3.61 16.04 6.95
CA LEU A 4 4.42 16.91 6.09
C LEU A 4 5.72 16.19 5.71
N HIS A 5 6.37 15.56 6.69
CA HIS A 5 7.58 14.78 6.45
C HIS A 5 7.33 13.53 5.59
N THR A 6 6.16 12.90 5.68
CA THR A 6 5.84 11.80 4.75
C THR A 6 5.58 12.28 3.32
N ALA A 7 5.00 13.48 3.14
CA ALA A 7 4.87 14.10 1.82
C ALA A 7 6.25 14.48 1.24
N GLU A 8 7.13 15.06 2.06
CA GLU A 8 8.52 15.35 1.73
C GLU A 8 9.28 14.08 1.31
N ALA A 9 9.15 12.99 2.08
CA ALA A 9 9.73 11.70 1.73
C ALA A 9 9.24 11.19 0.37
N CYS A 10 7.95 11.32 0.08
CA CYS A 10 7.40 10.95 -1.22
C CYS A 10 7.97 11.80 -2.36
N ALA A 11 8.17 13.10 -2.14
CA ALA A 11 8.76 13.98 -3.15
C ALA A 11 10.21 13.58 -3.46
N HIS A 12 11.02 13.32 -2.43
CA HIS A 12 12.39 12.81 -2.62
C HIS A 12 12.41 11.45 -3.32
N ALA A 13 11.52 10.53 -2.95
CA ALA A 13 11.44 9.21 -3.59
C ALA A 13 11.12 9.32 -5.08
N VAL A 14 10.16 10.18 -5.47
CA VAL A 14 9.83 10.46 -6.87
C VAL A 14 11.02 11.08 -7.62
N ALA A 15 11.82 11.91 -6.95
CA ALA A 15 13.04 12.49 -7.51
C ALA A 15 14.25 11.53 -7.53
N GLY A 16 14.12 10.31 -7.01
CA GLY A 16 15.22 9.34 -6.91
C GLY A 16 16.22 9.64 -5.78
N ASP A 17 15.95 10.62 -4.92
CA ASP A 17 16.82 11.00 -3.80
C ASP A 17 16.58 10.10 -2.57
N ALA A 18 17.29 8.97 -2.56
CA ALA A 18 17.20 7.99 -1.47
C ALA A 18 17.63 8.57 -0.11
N ARG A 19 18.57 9.52 -0.09
CA ARG A 19 19.08 10.12 1.17
C ARG A 19 18.05 11.07 1.75
N GLY A 20 17.54 12.00 0.95
CA GLY A 20 16.47 12.92 1.35
C GLY A 20 15.22 12.18 1.78
N CYS A 21 14.82 11.14 1.03
CA CYS A 21 13.68 10.30 1.41
C CYS A 21 13.89 9.65 2.79
N THR A 22 15.06 9.09 3.05
CA THR A 22 15.36 8.41 4.32
C THR A 22 15.39 9.42 5.48
N ALA A 23 15.95 10.61 5.26
CA ALA A 23 15.97 11.67 6.28
C ALA A 23 14.56 12.14 6.64
N ALA A 24 13.71 12.39 5.63
CA ALA A 24 12.32 12.79 5.83
C ALA A 24 11.49 11.69 6.53
N LEU A 25 11.69 10.41 6.19
CA LEU A 25 11.03 9.30 6.90
C LEU A 25 11.40 9.29 8.39
N ARG A 26 12.68 9.49 8.75
CA ARG A 26 13.11 9.57 10.15
C ARG A 26 12.47 10.74 10.90
N LEU A 27 12.32 11.90 10.24
CA LEU A 27 11.61 13.04 10.82
C LEU A 27 10.12 12.72 11.05
N ALA A 28 9.50 12.00 10.12
CA ALA A 28 8.12 11.54 10.25
C ALA A 28 7.96 10.52 11.40
N GLU A 29 8.89 9.58 11.55
CA GLU A 29 8.95 8.64 12.68
C GLU A 29 9.01 9.36 14.01
N ASN A 30 9.97 10.29 14.17
CA ASN A 30 10.13 11.08 15.38
C ASN A 30 8.88 11.91 15.70
N ALA A 31 8.26 12.51 14.68
CA ALA A 31 7.03 13.28 14.84
C ALA A 31 5.82 12.40 15.21
N THR A 32 5.77 11.15 14.76
CA THR A 32 4.71 10.19 15.08
C THR A 32 4.86 9.66 16.51
N ALA A 33 6.08 9.29 16.91
CA ALA A 33 6.38 8.80 18.27
C ALA A 33 6.02 9.81 19.38
N LYS A 34 6.17 11.12 19.10
CA LYS A 34 5.78 12.18 20.03
C LYS A 34 4.26 12.28 20.27
N VAL A 35 3.45 11.83 19.30
CA VAL A 35 1.98 11.88 19.39
C VAL A 35 1.43 10.62 20.07
N ASP A 36 2.08 9.47 19.90
CA ASP A 36 1.70 8.22 20.59
C ASP A 36 1.87 8.29 22.12
N GLY A 37 2.75 9.17 22.61
CA GLY A 37 2.96 9.41 24.05
C GLY A 37 2.04 10.46 24.69
N ALA A 38 1.18 11.13 23.91
CA ALA A 38 0.25 12.14 24.41
C ALA A 38 -1.19 11.60 24.36
N GLU A 39 -2.03 12.00 25.32
CA GLU A 39 -3.45 11.63 25.34
C GLU A 39 -4.12 12.15 24.05
N GLN A 40 -4.38 11.24 23.10
CA GLN A 40 -4.87 11.64 21.79
C GLN A 40 -6.35 12.03 21.89
N SER A 41 -6.67 13.27 21.56
CA SER A 41 -8.07 13.66 21.36
C SER A 41 -8.70 12.77 20.26
N PRO A 42 -9.95 12.31 20.40
CA PRO A 42 -10.60 11.41 19.43
C PRO A 42 -10.59 11.90 17.97
N TRP A 43 -10.45 13.21 17.77
CA TRP A 43 -10.42 13.86 16.45
C TRP A 43 -9.01 13.97 15.84
N ALA A 44 -7.95 13.77 16.63
CA ALA A 44 -6.56 13.91 16.22
C ALA A 44 -5.96 12.62 15.61
N GLY A 45 -6.62 11.49 15.79
CA GLY A 45 -6.10 10.13 15.52
C GLY A 45 -6.14 9.64 14.07
N TYR A 46 -6.11 10.50 13.04
CA TYR A 46 -6.18 10.00 11.65
C TYR A 46 -4.82 9.51 11.12
N PHE A 47 -3.69 10.01 11.64
CA PHE A 47 -2.36 9.63 11.15
C PHE A 47 -1.60 8.81 12.19
N THR A 48 -1.67 7.50 12.04
CA THR A 48 -1.06 6.50 12.92
C THR A 48 0.29 6.02 12.38
N ARG A 49 1.02 5.24 13.19
CA ARG A 49 2.26 4.56 12.78
C ARG A 49 2.08 3.69 11.54
N ALA A 50 0.92 3.07 11.34
CA ALA A 50 0.62 2.32 10.14
C ALA A 50 0.55 3.18 8.87
N HIS A 51 0.06 4.43 8.96
CA HIS A 51 0.04 5.36 7.82
C HIS A 51 1.45 5.81 7.42
N LEU A 52 2.32 6.03 8.41
CA LEU A 52 3.74 6.26 8.18
C LEU A 52 4.38 5.04 7.51
N ALA A 53 4.17 3.84 8.05
CA ALA A 53 4.72 2.60 7.51
C ALA A 53 4.28 2.37 6.06
N GLY A 54 2.99 2.55 5.74
CA GLY A 54 2.52 2.46 4.35
C GLY A 54 3.16 3.48 3.41
N THR A 55 3.50 4.68 3.92
CA THR A 55 4.26 5.67 3.14
C THR A 55 5.70 5.23 2.94
N ALA A 56 6.35 4.68 3.97
CA ALA A 56 7.70 4.12 3.87
C ALA A 56 7.77 2.99 2.85
N VAL A 57 6.83 2.03 2.89
CA VAL A 57 6.72 0.94 1.90
C VAL A 57 6.67 1.52 0.49
N ARG A 58 5.82 2.53 0.25
CA ARG A 58 5.69 3.16 -1.07
C ARG A 58 7.00 3.79 -1.52
N CYS A 59 7.59 4.65 -0.69
CA CYS A 59 8.79 5.39 -1.06
C CYS A 59 9.97 4.44 -1.34
N LEU A 60 10.17 3.45 -0.48
CA LEU A 60 11.25 2.48 -0.63
C LEU A 60 11.05 1.59 -1.86
N ARG A 61 9.81 1.18 -2.16
CA ARG A 61 9.47 0.48 -3.40
C ARG A 61 9.81 1.33 -4.62
N ASP A 62 9.38 2.59 -4.64
CA ASP A 62 9.59 3.50 -5.78
C ASP A 62 11.09 3.79 -5.99
N LEU A 63 11.91 3.72 -4.93
CA LEU A 63 13.38 3.79 -4.96
C LEU A 63 14.08 2.45 -5.30
N GLY A 64 13.34 1.38 -5.61
CA GLY A 64 13.90 0.06 -5.90
C GLY A 64 14.44 -0.69 -4.66
N ARG A 65 14.20 -0.20 -3.45
CA ARG A 65 14.65 -0.78 -2.17
C ARG A 65 13.60 -1.73 -1.59
N ALA A 66 13.23 -2.75 -2.37
CA ALA A 66 12.13 -3.65 -2.03
C ALA A 66 12.33 -4.39 -0.68
N LYS A 67 13.55 -4.84 -0.37
CA LYS A 67 13.86 -5.49 0.92
C LYS A 67 13.59 -4.56 2.10
N ASP A 68 14.02 -3.31 2.00
CA ASP A 68 13.79 -2.31 3.05
C ASP A 68 12.30 -1.97 3.17
N ALA A 69 11.57 -1.94 2.05
CA ALA A 69 10.13 -1.72 2.05
C ALA A 69 9.39 -2.82 2.84
N LEU A 70 9.78 -4.08 2.70
CA LEU A 70 9.14 -5.20 3.40
C LEU A 70 9.33 -5.17 4.92
N ASN A 71 10.40 -4.53 5.43
CA ASN A 71 10.57 -4.32 6.88
C ASN A 71 9.46 -3.45 7.50
N TRP A 72 8.70 -2.72 6.67
CA TRP A 72 7.57 -1.88 7.10
C TRP A 72 6.21 -2.55 6.86
N ALA A 73 6.16 -3.72 6.23
CA ALA A 73 4.91 -4.34 5.78
C ALA A 73 3.95 -4.65 6.94
N ASP A 74 4.45 -5.31 7.99
CA ASP A 74 3.62 -5.70 9.14
C ASP A 74 3.08 -4.45 9.86
N GLN A 75 3.93 -3.45 10.09
CA GLN A 75 3.50 -2.18 10.70
C GLN A 75 2.49 -1.44 9.83
N ALA A 76 2.59 -1.52 8.50
CA ALA A 76 1.60 -0.92 7.60
C ALA A 76 0.24 -1.63 7.68
N LEU A 77 0.21 -2.92 8.02
CA LEU A 77 -1.04 -3.69 8.18
C LEU A 77 -1.60 -3.66 9.60
N ASP A 78 -0.87 -3.10 10.56
CA ASP A 78 -1.30 -2.84 11.93
C ASP A 78 -2.26 -1.65 12.03
N LEU A 79 -3.41 -1.80 11.40
CA LEU A 79 -4.47 -0.80 11.35
C LEU A 79 -5.66 -1.22 12.23
N PRO A 80 -6.35 -0.26 12.89
CA PRO A 80 -7.61 -0.55 13.58
C PRO A 80 -8.65 -1.16 12.63
N ASP A 81 -9.54 -2.01 13.14
CA ASP A 81 -10.53 -2.78 12.35
C ASP A 81 -11.39 -1.92 11.41
N GLY A 82 -11.70 -0.67 11.79
CA GLY A 82 -12.47 0.28 10.96
C GLY A 82 -11.71 0.80 9.73
N SER A 83 -10.41 0.56 9.60
CA SER A 83 -9.54 1.12 8.54
C SER A 83 -9.54 0.31 7.25
N VAL A 84 -10.68 -0.30 6.89
CA VAL A 84 -10.81 -1.27 5.80
C VAL A 84 -10.24 -0.75 4.48
N ARG A 85 -10.52 0.51 4.13
CA ARG A 85 -9.99 1.14 2.91
C ARG A 85 -8.46 1.25 2.94
N THR A 86 -7.88 1.72 4.04
CA THR A 86 -6.42 1.87 4.18
C THR A 86 -5.74 0.50 4.15
N ARG A 87 -6.34 -0.51 4.78
CA ARG A 87 -5.88 -1.90 4.73
C ARG A 87 -5.77 -2.38 3.28
N GLY A 88 -6.82 -2.22 2.47
CA GLY A 88 -6.77 -2.59 1.05
C GLY A 88 -5.70 -1.85 0.25
N LEU A 89 -5.49 -0.55 0.53
CA LEU A 89 -4.41 0.22 -0.11
C LEU A 89 -3.02 -0.30 0.25
N HIS A 90 -2.79 -0.69 1.51
CA HIS A 90 -1.51 -1.21 1.99
C HIS A 90 -1.28 -2.64 1.52
N THR A 91 -2.29 -3.51 1.56
CA THR A 91 -2.22 -4.89 1.04
C THR A 91 -1.81 -4.91 -0.43
N ALA A 92 -2.47 -4.15 -1.30
CA ALA A 92 -2.11 -4.09 -2.72
C ALA A 92 -0.70 -3.51 -2.95
N LEU A 93 -0.31 -2.52 -2.14
CA LEU A 93 1.03 -1.95 -2.20
C LEU A 93 2.11 -2.98 -1.81
N ILE A 94 1.93 -3.69 -0.70
CA ILE A 94 2.86 -4.72 -0.22
C ILE A 94 2.95 -5.87 -1.22
N ALA A 95 1.82 -6.32 -1.78
CA ALA A 95 1.79 -7.30 -2.86
C ALA A 95 2.68 -6.87 -4.04
N SER A 96 2.64 -5.59 -4.44
CA SER A 96 3.49 -5.09 -5.53
C SER A 96 4.99 -5.13 -5.21
N VAL A 97 5.36 -5.07 -3.91
CA VAL A 97 6.75 -5.23 -3.46
C VAL A 97 7.18 -6.70 -3.60
N TYR A 98 6.36 -7.66 -3.13
CA TYR A 98 6.65 -9.09 -3.30
C TYR A 98 6.74 -9.52 -4.77
N ALA A 99 5.92 -8.93 -5.65
CA ALA A 99 5.97 -9.19 -7.08
C ALA A 99 7.28 -8.73 -7.75
N THR A 100 7.98 -7.75 -7.17
CA THR A 100 9.13 -7.09 -7.81
C THR A 100 10.44 -7.19 -7.04
N CYS A 101 10.44 -7.73 -5.81
CA CYS A 101 11.64 -7.97 -5.04
C CYS A 101 12.54 -9.05 -5.70
N ARG A 102 13.70 -9.29 -5.09
CA ARG A 102 14.71 -10.25 -5.57
C ARG A 102 15.20 -11.10 -4.39
N PRO A 103 14.89 -12.42 -4.35
CA PRO A 103 13.97 -13.14 -5.26
C PRO A 103 12.53 -12.61 -5.13
N ALA A 104 11.75 -12.66 -6.21
CA ALA A 104 10.33 -12.33 -6.19
C ALA A 104 9.51 -13.50 -5.62
N ASP A 105 8.34 -13.20 -5.05
CA ASP A 105 7.35 -14.18 -4.61
C ASP A 105 5.99 -13.87 -5.26
N PRO A 106 5.81 -14.26 -6.54
CA PRO A 106 4.60 -13.92 -7.29
C PRO A 106 3.35 -14.66 -6.77
N GLU A 107 3.49 -15.84 -6.18
CA GLU A 107 2.41 -16.57 -5.53
C GLU A 107 1.87 -15.82 -4.32
N TYR A 108 2.74 -15.41 -3.41
CA TYR A 108 2.35 -14.63 -2.23
C TYR A 108 1.80 -13.26 -2.63
N ALA A 109 2.41 -12.60 -3.63
CA ALA A 109 1.89 -11.36 -4.18
C ALA A 109 0.48 -11.53 -4.75
N SER A 110 0.20 -12.62 -5.46
CA SER A 110 -1.13 -12.92 -6.02
C SER A 110 -2.15 -13.15 -4.92
N ARG A 111 -1.79 -13.90 -3.86
CA ARG A 111 -2.64 -14.12 -2.68
C ARG A 111 -3.05 -12.80 -2.01
N LEU A 112 -2.09 -11.90 -1.76
CA LEU A 112 -2.38 -10.55 -1.24
C LEU A 112 -3.21 -9.73 -2.25
N GLY A 113 -2.99 -9.92 -3.54
CA GLY A 113 -3.80 -9.31 -4.60
C GLY A 113 -5.28 -9.70 -4.51
N HIS A 114 -5.57 -10.98 -4.27
CA HIS A 114 -6.95 -11.45 -4.04
C HIS A 114 -7.58 -10.80 -2.80
N GLU A 115 -6.86 -10.76 -1.68
CA GLU A 115 -7.33 -10.07 -0.46
C GLU A 115 -7.64 -8.59 -0.73
N ALA A 116 -6.81 -7.91 -1.53
CA ALA A 116 -7.05 -6.53 -1.91
C ALA A 116 -8.30 -6.36 -2.78
N ILE A 117 -8.60 -7.31 -3.68
CA ILE A 117 -9.84 -7.32 -4.47
C ILE A 117 -11.06 -7.49 -3.55
N ASP A 118 -11.02 -8.41 -2.60
CA ASP A 118 -12.11 -8.63 -1.63
C ASP A 118 -12.40 -7.35 -0.83
N ILE A 119 -11.35 -6.65 -0.41
CA ILE A 119 -11.48 -5.35 0.27
C ILE A 119 -12.05 -4.28 -0.68
N ALA A 120 -11.59 -4.23 -1.93
CA ALA A 120 -12.02 -3.23 -2.91
C ALA A 120 -13.53 -3.31 -3.19
N GLN A 121 -14.09 -4.52 -3.25
CA GLN A 121 -15.53 -4.76 -3.44
C GLN A 121 -16.37 -4.19 -2.29
N ARG A 122 -15.85 -4.21 -1.06
CA ARG A 122 -16.56 -3.69 0.14
C ARG A 122 -16.54 -2.16 0.24
N VAL A 123 -15.48 -1.51 -0.23
CA VAL A 123 -15.24 -0.07 0.00
C VAL A 123 -15.38 0.81 -1.25
N ARG A 124 -15.64 0.23 -2.43
CA ARG A 124 -15.82 0.93 -3.73
C ARG A 124 -14.79 2.05 -3.96
N SER A 125 -13.52 1.76 -3.74
CA SER A 125 -12.45 2.76 -3.79
C SER A 125 -11.61 2.67 -5.06
N ARG A 126 -11.73 3.67 -5.95
CA ARG A 126 -10.89 3.81 -7.16
C ARG A 126 -9.39 3.67 -6.87
N ARG A 127 -8.89 4.32 -5.81
CA ARG A 127 -7.47 4.24 -5.41
C ARG A 127 -6.99 2.82 -5.06
N VAL A 128 -7.89 1.95 -4.61
CA VAL A 128 -7.55 0.53 -4.32
C VAL A 128 -7.51 -0.22 -5.64
N THR A 129 -8.50 -0.03 -6.51
CA THR A 129 -8.53 -0.61 -7.86
C THR A 129 -7.31 -0.20 -8.69
N ASP A 130 -6.89 1.06 -8.64
CA ASP A 130 -5.70 1.54 -9.35
C ASP A 130 -4.42 0.81 -8.88
N ARG A 131 -4.30 0.51 -7.58
CA ARG A 131 -3.18 -0.27 -7.04
C ARG A 131 -3.24 -1.75 -7.41
N ILE A 132 -4.43 -2.32 -7.48
CA ILE A 132 -4.64 -3.68 -7.97
C ILE A 132 -4.23 -3.78 -9.44
N ALA A 133 -4.52 -2.75 -10.24
CA ALA A 133 -4.08 -2.67 -11.63
C ALA A 133 -2.55 -2.54 -11.75
N ASP A 134 -1.89 -1.71 -10.95
CA ASP A 134 -0.40 -1.63 -10.86
C ASP A 134 0.20 -3.00 -10.48
N LEU A 135 -0.39 -3.70 -9.52
CA LEU A 135 0.01 -5.07 -9.16
C LEU A 135 -0.13 -6.03 -10.33
N ALA A 136 -1.28 -6.03 -11.02
CA ALA A 136 -1.53 -6.88 -12.18
C ALA A 136 -0.51 -6.65 -13.29
N GLN A 137 -0.17 -5.38 -13.59
CA GLN A 137 0.88 -5.05 -14.56
C GLN A 137 2.25 -5.60 -14.15
N ARG A 138 2.61 -5.56 -12.87
CA ARG A 138 3.89 -6.11 -12.40
C ARG A 138 3.93 -7.64 -12.47
N LEU A 139 2.79 -8.28 -12.20
CA LEU A 139 2.67 -9.73 -12.23
C LEU A 139 2.62 -10.31 -13.65
N THR A 140 2.44 -9.51 -14.70
CA THR A 140 2.49 -10.03 -16.08
C THR A 140 3.84 -10.66 -16.44
N ALA A 141 4.93 -10.23 -15.78
CA ALA A 141 6.25 -10.82 -15.95
C ALA A 141 6.36 -12.26 -15.42
N HIS A 142 5.38 -12.70 -14.61
CA HIS A 142 5.33 -14.01 -13.95
C HIS A 142 4.19 -14.90 -14.47
N ARG A 143 3.65 -14.59 -15.67
CA ARG A 143 2.62 -15.42 -16.33
C ARG A 143 3.09 -16.86 -16.53
N GLY A 144 2.15 -17.80 -16.52
CA GLY A 144 2.44 -19.24 -16.52
C GLY A 144 2.58 -19.82 -15.11
N ASN A 145 2.62 -18.96 -14.08
CA ASN A 145 2.38 -19.38 -12.70
C ASN A 145 0.86 -19.46 -12.44
N PRO A 146 0.33 -20.61 -11.96
CA PRO A 146 -1.11 -20.76 -11.76
C PRO A 146 -1.75 -19.72 -10.84
N ALA A 147 -1.07 -19.30 -9.77
CA ALA A 147 -1.60 -18.30 -8.84
C ALA A 147 -1.65 -16.91 -9.48
N VAL A 148 -0.67 -16.59 -10.33
CA VAL A 148 -0.63 -15.34 -11.08
C VAL A 148 -1.73 -15.30 -12.13
N ASP A 149 -1.88 -16.37 -12.90
CA ASP A 149 -2.86 -16.42 -13.98
C ASP A 149 -4.30 -16.34 -13.42
N ASP A 150 -4.58 -16.99 -12.29
CA ASP A 150 -5.86 -16.87 -11.57
C ASP A 150 -6.12 -15.42 -11.09
N PHE A 151 -5.13 -14.79 -10.47
CA PHE A 151 -5.24 -13.40 -10.05
C PHE A 151 -5.51 -12.46 -11.23
N LEU A 152 -4.77 -12.60 -12.34
CA LEU A 152 -4.94 -11.76 -13.53
C LEU A 152 -6.34 -11.94 -14.15
N ALA A 153 -6.86 -13.16 -14.21
CA ALA A 153 -8.22 -13.43 -14.68
C ALA A 153 -9.27 -12.74 -13.78
N ARG A 154 -9.08 -12.81 -12.46
CA ARG A 154 -9.98 -12.15 -11.49
C ARG A 154 -9.96 -10.63 -11.62
N VAL A 155 -8.78 -10.02 -11.82
CA VAL A 155 -8.65 -8.57 -12.02
C VAL A 155 -9.39 -8.11 -13.27
N ALA A 156 -9.29 -8.86 -14.38
CA ALA A 156 -10.03 -8.54 -15.60
C ALA A 156 -11.54 -8.50 -15.36
N GLY A 157 -12.09 -9.46 -14.61
CA GLY A 157 -13.50 -9.47 -14.23
C GLY A 157 -13.94 -8.27 -13.40
N VAL A 158 -13.07 -7.75 -12.52
CA VAL A 158 -13.35 -6.59 -11.65
C VAL A 158 -13.26 -5.27 -12.41
N ILE A 159 -12.32 -5.14 -13.35
CA ILE A 159 -12.14 -3.91 -14.15
C ILE A 159 -13.22 -3.81 -15.24
N HIS A 160 -13.65 -4.93 -15.81
CA HIS A 160 -14.70 -4.96 -16.85
C HIS A 160 -16.13 -4.82 -16.32
N HIS A 161 -16.37 -5.02 -15.03
CA HIS A 161 -17.64 -4.67 -14.39
C HIS A 161 -17.57 -3.21 -13.91
N PRO A 162 -18.14 -2.21 -14.64
CA PRO A 162 -18.31 -0.90 -14.05
C PRO A 162 -19.22 -1.13 -12.84
N THR A 163 -18.74 -0.76 -11.66
CA THR A 163 -19.56 -0.75 -10.45
C THR A 163 -20.70 0.20 -10.74
N MET A 164 -21.85 -0.32 -11.20
CA MET A 164 -23.04 0.49 -11.46
C MET A 164 -23.41 1.13 -10.12
N GLY A 165 -23.14 2.44 -10.04
CA GLY A 165 -23.57 3.27 -8.94
C GLY A 165 -25.09 3.30 -8.96
N THR A 166 -25.72 2.44 -8.16
CA THR A 166 -27.07 2.68 -7.69
C THR A 166 -27.02 3.91 -6.79
N VAL A 167 -27.36 5.05 -7.39
CA VAL A 167 -27.96 6.17 -6.69
C VAL A 167 -29.35 5.70 -6.25
N ASN A 168 -29.64 5.75 -4.96
CA ASN A 168 -30.99 5.74 -4.41
C ASN A 168 -30.94 6.70 -3.21
N GLN A 169 -31.45 7.91 -3.45
CA GLN A 169 -32.71 8.47 -2.94
C GLN A 169 -32.58 8.97 -1.51
#